data_AF-A0A067TG85-F1
#
_entry.id   AF-A0A067TG85-F1
#
_cell.length_a   1.000
_cell.length_b   1.000
_cell.length_c   1.000
_cell.angle_alpha   90.00
_cell.angle_beta   90.00
_cell.angle_gamma   90.00
#
_symmetry.space_group_name_H-M   'P 1'
#
loop_
_entity.id
_entity.type
_entity.pdbx_description
1 polymer ?
#
loop_
_entity_poly.entity_id
_entity_poly.type
_entity_poly.pdbx_seq_one_letter_code
_entity_poly.pdbx_strand_id
1 'polypeptide(L)'
;MFPSSSQVTLVNPDPPTALVFTKSSTLNTTLLNNNKPYFKVSTLDAAGARTTRTNVETNELLVTIKKRTLHSDTIKFANKHEWKSLKQKDWLVDGKLADGFPKRTIRTPVGSFVWRRDVVYRLALCPENDLDHPVTYTQFPTMEDRSTPWALLLTRGTESFRDEIVASFLILEQHLRMEEKATGVAGAQFASASVSAQMSFAGGY
;
A
#
# COMPACT_ATOMS: atom_id res chain seq x y z
N MET A 1 28.80 -37.20 29.80
CA MET A 1 29.13 -36.26 28.71
C MET A 1 28.22 -36.61 27.54
N PHE A 2 27.24 -35.77 27.24
CA PHE A 2 26.32 -35.94 26.09
C PHE A 2 26.62 -34.84 25.08
N PRO A 3 26.49 -35.12 23.78
CA PRO A 3 25.96 -34.13 22.88
C PRO A 3 24.70 -34.69 22.21
N SER A 4 23.54 -34.14 22.60
CA SER A 4 22.31 -34.25 21.82
C SER A 4 22.44 -33.34 20.59
N SER A 5 22.57 -33.91 19.40
CA SER A 5 22.48 -33.17 18.15
C SER A 5 21.02 -32.78 17.90
N SER A 6 20.68 -31.51 18.06
CA SER A 6 19.38 -30.97 17.63
C SER A 6 19.30 -30.99 16.11
N GLN A 7 18.43 -31.85 15.58
CA GLN A 7 18.06 -31.89 14.18
C GLN A 7 17.16 -30.69 13.88
N VAL A 8 17.73 -29.64 13.26
CA VAL A 8 16.95 -28.52 12.71
C VAL A 8 16.19 -29.03 11.49
N THR A 9 14.89 -29.26 11.63
CA THR A 9 14.00 -29.47 10.49
C THR A 9 13.76 -28.12 9.81
N LEU A 10 14.33 -27.94 8.62
CA LEU A 10 13.98 -26.86 7.68
C LEU A 10 12.51 -27.04 7.29
N VAL A 11 11.60 -26.41 8.04
CA VAL A 11 10.22 -26.23 7.61
C VAL A 11 10.27 -25.18 6.51
N ASN A 12 10.05 -25.59 5.26
CA ASN A 12 9.91 -24.65 4.15
C ASN A 12 8.65 -23.82 4.43
N PRO A 13 8.75 -22.52 4.75
CA PRO A 13 7.56 -21.73 5.03
C PRO A 13 6.70 -21.70 3.77
N ASP A 14 5.40 -21.91 3.94
CA ASP A 14 4.48 -21.83 2.82
C ASP A 14 4.56 -20.48 2.11
N PRO A 15 4.46 -20.47 0.78
CA PRO A 15 4.65 -19.25 0.00
C PRO A 15 3.60 -18.18 0.37
N PRO A 16 3.97 -16.89 0.39
CA PRO A 16 3.03 -15.80 0.56
C PRO A 16 1.90 -15.82 -0.47
N THR A 17 0.71 -15.39 -0.07
CA THR A 17 -0.38 -15.15 -1.02
C THR A 17 -0.08 -13.88 -1.82
N ALA A 18 0.02 -14.00 -3.14
CA ALA A 18 0.23 -12.86 -4.02
C ALA A 18 -1.10 -12.31 -4.53
N LEU A 19 -1.36 -11.03 -4.24
CA LEU A 19 -2.43 -10.27 -4.88
C LEU A 19 -1.85 -9.44 -6.02
N VAL A 20 -1.92 -9.98 -7.24
CA VAL A 20 -1.33 -9.39 -8.44
C VAL A 20 -2.26 -8.34 -9.03
N PHE A 21 -1.75 -7.14 -9.28
CA PHE A 21 -2.52 -6.07 -9.91
C PHE A 21 -2.53 -6.23 -11.43
N THR A 22 -3.70 -6.18 -12.06
CA THR A 22 -3.82 -6.25 -13.53
C THR A 22 -3.30 -5.00 -14.25
N LYS A 23 -3.09 -3.90 -13.52
CA LYS A 23 -2.57 -2.63 -14.02
C LYS A 23 -1.57 -2.07 -13.02
N SER A 24 -0.60 -1.28 -13.48
CA SER A 24 0.31 -0.50 -12.62
C SER A 24 -0.38 0.73 -11.98
N SER A 25 -1.56 0.52 -11.41
CA SER A 25 -2.41 1.52 -10.79
C SER A 25 -3.22 0.91 -9.64
N THR A 26 -3.32 1.61 -8.51
CA THR A 26 -4.26 1.27 -7.43
C THR A 26 -5.71 1.66 -7.75
N LEU A 27 -5.92 2.42 -8.83
CA LEU A 27 -7.21 2.90 -9.30
C LEU A 27 -7.72 2.03 -10.45
N ASN A 28 -9.02 1.73 -10.47
CA ASN A 28 -9.71 1.00 -11.55
C ASN A 28 -8.95 -0.26 -12.03
N THR A 29 -8.60 -1.12 -11.07
CA THR A 29 -7.75 -2.31 -11.24
C THR A 29 -8.41 -3.56 -10.66
N THR A 30 -7.95 -4.73 -11.06
CA THR A 30 -8.39 -6.01 -10.49
C THR A 30 -7.18 -6.66 -9.83
N LEU A 31 -7.36 -7.19 -8.62
CA LEU A 31 -6.36 -7.97 -7.92
C LEU A 31 -6.65 -9.45 -8.19
N LEU A 32 -5.65 -10.15 -8.72
CA LEU A 32 -5.69 -11.58 -8.99
C LEU A 32 -5.08 -12.33 -7.81
N ASN A 33 -5.67 -13.46 -7.44
CA ASN A 33 -5.08 -14.45 -6.56
C ASN A 33 -4.92 -15.74 -7.37
N ASN A 34 -3.69 -16.26 -7.48
CA ASN A 34 -3.38 -17.42 -8.33
C ASN A 34 -3.93 -17.28 -9.76
N ASN A 35 -3.67 -16.12 -10.40
CA ASN A 35 -4.16 -15.74 -11.74
C ASN A 35 -5.69 -15.69 -11.91
N LYS A 36 -6.47 -15.83 -10.84
CA LYS A 36 -7.92 -15.69 -10.86
C LYS A 36 -8.34 -14.34 -10.29
N PRO A 37 -9.27 -13.61 -10.93
CA PRO A 37 -9.83 -12.39 -10.37
C PRO A 37 -10.38 -12.62 -8.96
N TYR A 38 -9.89 -11.85 -7.99
CA TYR A 38 -10.29 -11.99 -6.59
C TYR A 38 -11.01 -10.74 -6.09
N PHE A 39 -10.37 -9.57 -6.24
CA PHE A 39 -10.99 -8.29 -5.89
C PHE A 39 -11.01 -7.35 -7.09
N LYS A 40 -12.09 -6.58 -7.21
CA LYS A 40 -12.16 -5.45 -8.13
C LYS A 40 -12.08 -4.16 -7.33
N VAL A 41 -11.17 -3.28 -7.74
CA VAL A 41 -11.06 -1.91 -7.22
C VAL A 41 -11.65 -0.97 -8.26
N SER A 42 -12.67 -0.22 -7.88
CA SER A 42 -13.35 0.74 -8.74
C SER A 42 -13.33 2.13 -8.11
N THR A 43 -12.86 3.09 -8.88
CA THR A 43 -12.69 4.50 -8.48
C THR A 43 -13.48 5.40 -9.41
N LEU A 44 -14.29 6.28 -8.83
CA LEU A 44 -15.21 7.14 -9.58
C LEU A 44 -14.49 8.18 -10.45
N ASP A 45 -13.36 8.69 -9.97
CA ASP A 45 -12.59 9.75 -10.63
C ASP A 45 -11.08 9.51 -10.52
N ALA A 46 -10.30 10.28 -11.30
CA ALA A 46 -8.84 10.19 -11.29
C ALA A 46 -8.21 10.62 -9.95
N ALA A 47 -8.94 11.41 -9.14
CA ALA A 47 -8.51 11.82 -7.81
C ALA A 47 -8.77 10.75 -6.73
N GLY A 48 -9.54 9.71 -7.05
CA GLY A 48 -9.95 8.67 -6.11
C GLY A 48 -10.90 9.16 -5.01
N ALA A 49 -11.74 10.16 -5.29
CA ALA A 49 -12.72 10.72 -4.36
C ALA A 49 -13.62 9.63 -3.76
N ARG A 50 -13.93 8.59 -4.54
CA ARG A 50 -14.57 7.38 -4.04
C ARG A 50 -13.94 6.15 -4.65
N THR A 51 -13.38 5.31 -3.79
CA THR A 51 -12.82 4.01 -4.12
C THR A 51 -13.64 2.92 -3.46
N THR A 52 -14.01 1.91 -4.22
CA THR A 52 -14.75 0.73 -3.74
C THR A 52 -13.95 -0.52 -4.04
N ARG A 53 -13.96 -1.47 -3.12
CA ARG A 53 -13.44 -2.82 -3.33
C ARG A 53 -14.60 -3.80 -3.25
N THR A 54 -14.75 -4.62 -4.28
CA THR A 54 -15.76 -5.69 -4.32
C THR A 54 -15.08 -7.05 -4.51
N ASN A 55 -15.67 -8.10 -3.95
CA ASN A 55 -15.34 -9.47 -4.31
C ASN A 55 -15.86 -9.73 -5.74
N VAL A 56 -15.02 -10.32 -6.60
CA VAL A 56 -15.39 -10.56 -8.01
C VAL A 56 -16.40 -11.71 -8.15
N GLU A 57 -16.28 -12.74 -7.32
CA GLU A 57 -17.13 -13.93 -7.37
C GLU A 57 -18.53 -13.63 -6.82
N THR A 58 -18.62 -12.96 -5.67
CA THR A 58 -19.90 -12.70 -5.00
C THR A 58 -20.51 -11.35 -5.36
N ASN A 59 -19.78 -10.47 -6.06
CA ASN A 59 -20.12 -9.05 -6.26
C ASN A 59 -20.38 -8.27 -4.96
N GLU A 60 -19.95 -8.80 -3.83
CA GLU A 60 -20.14 -8.19 -2.53
C GLU A 60 -19.22 -6.97 -2.37
N LEU A 61 -19.77 -5.86 -1.90
CA LEU A 61 -19.00 -4.69 -1.51
C LEU A 61 -18.25 -5.00 -0.21
N LEU A 62 -16.92 -4.90 -0.22
CA LEU A 62 -16.09 -5.17 0.95
C LEU A 62 -15.71 -3.88 1.68
N VAL A 63 -15.26 -2.88 0.91
CA VAL A 63 -14.75 -1.60 1.45
C VAL A 63 -15.16 -0.43 0.56
N THR A 64 -15.50 0.69 1.18
CA THR A 64 -15.60 2.00 0.53
C THR A 64 -14.66 2.98 1.21
N ILE A 65 -13.77 3.60 0.44
CA ILE A 65 -12.93 4.73 0.84
C ILE A 65 -13.51 5.97 0.17
N LYS A 66 -13.78 7.02 0.94
CA LYS A 66 -14.22 8.32 0.42
C LYS A 66 -13.22 9.39 0.82
N LYS A 67 -12.59 10.02 -0.17
CA LYS A 67 -11.74 11.18 0.03
C LYS A 67 -12.59 12.44 -0.03
N ARG A 68 -12.36 13.38 0.88
CA ARG A 68 -13.14 14.62 0.97
C ARG A 68 -12.21 15.83 1.00
N THR A 69 -12.52 16.85 0.22
CA THR A 69 -11.71 18.08 0.17
C THR A 69 -11.83 18.92 1.44
N LEU A 70 -13.02 18.95 2.06
CA LEU A 70 -13.33 19.82 3.21
C LEU A 70 -13.46 19.07 4.54
N HIS A 71 -13.53 17.74 4.52
CA HIS A 71 -13.75 16.92 5.70
C HIS A 71 -12.71 15.81 5.76
N SER A 72 -12.59 15.15 6.92
CA SER A 72 -11.73 13.97 7.00
C SER A 72 -12.21 12.88 6.05
N ASP A 73 -11.25 12.24 5.38
CA ASP A 73 -11.48 11.04 4.59
C ASP A 73 -12.13 9.97 5.47
N THR A 74 -12.97 9.14 4.87
CA THR A 74 -13.74 8.12 5.58
C THR A 74 -13.60 6.76 4.94
N ILE A 75 -13.60 5.73 5.77
CA ILE A 75 -13.54 4.33 5.36
C ILE A 75 -14.73 3.60 5.95
N LYS A 76 -15.38 2.77 5.15
CA LYS A 76 -16.47 1.89 5.58
C LYS A 76 -16.17 0.48 5.13
N PHE A 77 -16.09 -0.44 6.08
CA PHE A 77 -16.05 -1.87 5.84
C PHE A 77 -17.49 -2.39 5.86
N ALA A 78 -17.85 -3.24 4.90
CA ALA A 78 -19.20 -3.80 4.85
C ALA A 78 -19.41 -4.83 5.97
N ASN A 79 -18.50 -5.79 6.09
CA ASN A 79 -18.65 -6.91 7.04
C ASN A 79 -17.96 -6.67 8.39
N LYS A 80 -17.52 -5.43 8.66
CA LYS A 80 -16.81 -5.07 9.89
C LYS A 80 -17.33 -3.74 10.44
N HIS A 81 -17.08 -3.53 11.74
CA HIS A 81 -17.44 -2.29 12.44
C HIS A 81 -18.92 -1.91 12.35
N GLU A 82 -19.84 -2.90 12.32
CA GLU A 82 -21.29 -2.66 12.27
C GLU A 82 -21.71 -1.69 11.15
N TRP A 83 -21.03 -1.75 10.00
CA TRP A 83 -21.28 -0.85 8.85
C TRP A 83 -21.04 0.64 9.14
N LYS A 84 -20.38 0.97 10.25
CA LYS A 84 -20.06 2.34 10.65
C LYS A 84 -18.98 2.92 9.73
N SER A 85 -19.14 4.21 9.42
CA SER A 85 -18.12 4.97 8.71
C SER A 85 -17.07 5.43 9.71
N LEU A 86 -15.83 4.99 9.53
CA LEU A 86 -14.68 5.40 10.31
C LEU A 86 -14.02 6.62 9.65
N LYS A 87 -13.46 7.54 10.43
CA LYS A 87 -12.55 8.55 9.89
C LYS A 87 -11.21 7.88 9.61
N GLN A 88 -10.65 8.10 8.42
CA GLN A 88 -9.39 7.49 8.01
C GLN A 88 -8.27 7.79 9.01
N LYS A 89 -8.12 9.04 9.46
CA LYS A 89 -7.08 9.45 10.42
C LYS A 89 -7.19 8.78 11.80
N ASP A 90 -8.38 8.34 12.18
CA ASP A 90 -8.62 7.68 13.47
C ASP A 90 -8.36 6.16 13.34
N TRP A 91 -8.51 5.60 12.14
CA TRP A 91 -8.30 4.18 11.84
C TRP A 91 -6.87 3.84 11.38
N LEU A 92 -6.31 4.69 10.52
CA LEU A 92 -4.95 4.64 9.99
C LEU A 92 -4.17 5.79 10.62
N VAL A 93 -3.59 5.52 11.78
CA VAL A 93 -3.05 6.53 12.68
C VAL A 93 -1.65 6.95 12.26
N ASP A 94 -1.48 8.24 12.05
CA ASP A 94 -0.22 8.88 11.72
C ASP A 94 0.75 8.84 12.91
N GLY A 95 2.03 8.58 12.66
CA GLY A 95 3.05 8.65 13.69
C GLY A 95 4.46 8.72 13.11
N LYS A 96 5.45 8.56 13.99
CA LYS A 96 6.86 8.40 13.63
C LYS A 96 7.44 7.15 14.27
N LEU A 97 8.40 6.52 13.58
CA LEU A 97 9.28 5.50 14.14
C LEU A 97 10.34 6.15 15.04
N ALA A 98 11.11 5.32 15.77
CA ALA A 98 12.14 5.79 16.70
C ALA A 98 13.27 6.56 15.99
N ASP A 99 13.51 6.24 14.72
CA ASP A 99 14.45 6.91 13.81
C ASP A 99 13.88 8.21 13.19
N GLY A 100 12.63 8.57 13.51
CA GLY A 100 11.96 9.77 13.02
C GLY A 100 11.24 9.61 11.67
N PHE A 101 11.35 8.45 11.00
CA PHE A 101 10.65 8.22 9.73
C PHE A 101 9.13 8.11 9.94
N PRO A 102 8.32 8.60 8.98
CA PRO A 102 6.86 8.57 9.10
C PRO A 102 6.35 7.12 9.10
N LYS A 103 5.38 6.85 9.98
CA LYS A 103 4.66 5.58 10.04
C LYS A 103 3.16 5.78 10.03
N ARG A 104 2.45 4.72 9.66
CA ARG A 104 0.99 4.66 9.65
C ARG A 104 0.55 3.36 10.33
N THR A 105 -0.20 3.47 11.41
CA THR A 105 -0.56 2.31 12.25
C THR A 105 -2.01 1.94 12.03
N ILE A 106 -2.29 0.67 11.76
CA ILE A 106 -3.64 0.10 11.82
C ILE A 106 -3.77 -0.74 13.08
N ARG A 107 -4.92 -0.61 13.75
CA ARG A 107 -5.27 -1.45 14.90
C ARG A 107 -6.34 -2.43 14.49
N THR A 108 -6.07 -3.72 14.63
CA THR A 108 -6.97 -4.81 14.29
C THR A 108 -7.27 -5.65 15.54
N PRO A 109 -8.28 -6.53 15.52
CA PRO A 109 -8.55 -7.43 16.65
C PRO A 109 -7.38 -8.36 17.01
N VAL A 110 -6.46 -8.62 16.06
CA VAL A 110 -5.30 -9.50 16.26
C VAL A 110 -4.03 -8.76 16.64
N GLY A 111 -4.03 -7.42 16.61
CA GLY A 111 -2.89 -6.62 17.02
C GLY A 111 -2.76 -5.28 16.30
N SER A 112 -1.72 -4.53 16.69
CA SER A 112 -1.30 -3.32 15.99
C SER A 112 -0.27 -3.65 14.91
N PHE A 113 -0.45 -3.06 13.73
CA PHE A 113 0.47 -3.22 12.62
C PHE A 113 0.87 -1.86 12.07
N VAL A 114 2.14 -1.74 11.69
CA VAL A 114 2.77 -0.51 11.25
C VAL A 114 3.15 -0.62 9.80
N TRP A 115 2.56 0.24 8.98
CA TRP A 115 3.08 0.55 7.66
C TRP A 115 4.28 1.47 7.77
N ARG A 116 5.40 1.05 7.17
CA ARG A 116 6.59 1.87 6.97
C ARG A 116 6.98 1.92 5.50
N ARG A 117 7.67 2.99 5.12
CA ARG A 117 8.40 3.01 3.86
C ARG A 117 9.60 2.09 3.97
N ASP A 118 9.89 1.38 2.90
CA ASP A 118 11.01 0.46 2.84
C ASP A 118 11.74 0.64 1.51
N VAL A 119 13.07 0.58 1.53
CA VAL A 119 13.88 0.81 0.32
C VAL A 119 13.70 -0.33 -0.69
N VAL A 120 13.49 -1.56 -0.21
CA VAL A 120 13.31 -2.75 -1.04
C VAL A 120 11.84 -2.92 -1.40
N TYR A 121 10.95 -2.82 -0.41
CA TYR A 121 9.54 -3.15 -0.59
C TYR A 121 8.64 -1.97 -0.92
N ARG A 122 9.16 -0.73 -0.90
CA ARG A 122 8.42 0.55 -0.95
C ARG A 122 7.47 0.78 0.22
N LEU A 123 6.56 -0.17 0.46
CA LEU A 123 5.66 -0.26 1.59
C LEU A 123 5.75 -1.67 2.20
N ALA A 124 5.98 -1.70 3.50
CA ALA A 124 5.98 -2.91 4.31
C ALA A 124 5.08 -2.72 5.54
N LEU A 125 4.26 -3.72 5.83
CA LEU A 125 3.43 -3.80 7.02
C LEU A 125 4.06 -4.80 7.99
N CYS A 126 4.42 -4.33 9.17
CA CYS A 126 5.05 -5.15 10.19
C CYS A 126 4.19 -5.14 11.47
N PRO A 127 4.23 -6.21 12.28
CA PRO A 127 3.76 -6.13 13.67
C PRO A 127 4.43 -4.97 14.41
N GLU A 128 3.71 -4.26 15.27
CA GLU A 128 4.28 -3.09 15.98
C GLU A 128 5.48 -3.46 16.88
N ASN A 129 5.52 -4.69 17.37
CA ASN A 129 6.59 -5.24 18.20
C ASN A 129 7.72 -5.94 17.41
N ASP A 130 7.61 -6.04 16.09
CA ASP A 130 8.58 -6.72 15.24
C ASP A 130 8.62 -6.07 13.84
N LEU A 131 9.42 -5.01 13.71
CA LEU A 131 9.50 -4.21 12.48
C LEU A 131 10.38 -4.83 11.39
N ASP A 132 11.15 -5.85 11.73
CA ASP A 132 12.10 -6.52 10.83
C ASP A 132 11.44 -7.63 10.02
N HIS A 133 10.33 -8.20 10.51
CA HIS A 133 9.61 -9.28 9.85
C HIS A 133 8.25 -8.79 9.31
N PRO A 134 8.19 -8.30 8.05
CA PRO A 134 6.94 -7.82 7.48
C PRO A 134 5.96 -8.97 7.25
N VAL A 135 4.71 -8.75 7.64
CA VAL A 135 3.59 -9.66 7.35
C VAL A 135 2.94 -9.37 6.00
N THR A 136 3.19 -8.19 5.43
CA THR A 136 2.77 -7.83 4.09
C THR A 136 3.76 -6.85 3.49
N TYR A 137 4.05 -6.99 2.20
CA TYR A 137 4.97 -6.09 1.50
C TYR A 137 4.66 -6.03 0.01
N THR A 138 5.17 -4.99 -0.65
CA THR A 138 4.91 -4.80 -2.08
C THR A 138 6.03 -5.42 -2.91
N GLN A 139 5.67 -6.06 -4.01
CA GLN A 139 6.57 -6.60 -5.01
C GLN A 139 6.42 -5.78 -6.29
N PHE A 140 7.53 -5.35 -6.89
CA PHE A 140 7.56 -4.57 -8.13
C PHE A 140 8.42 -5.26 -9.21
N PRO A 141 8.13 -5.03 -10.49
CA PRO A 141 9.07 -5.34 -11.56
C PRO A 141 10.38 -4.59 -11.31
N THR A 142 11.51 -5.28 -11.38
CA THR A 142 12.83 -4.67 -11.27
C THR A 142 13.44 -4.44 -12.65
N MET A 143 14.55 -3.71 -12.72
CA MET A 143 15.28 -3.56 -13.99
C MET A 143 15.82 -4.90 -14.49
N GLU A 144 16.21 -5.78 -13.57
CA GLU A 144 16.75 -7.11 -13.84
C GLU A 144 15.65 -8.12 -14.19
N ASP A 145 14.49 -8.01 -13.54
CA ASP A 145 13.34 -8.87 -13.81
C ASP A 145 12.06 -8.05 -14.01
N ARG A 146 11.81 -7.74 -15.28
CA ARG A 146 10.57 -7.09 -15.74
C ARG A 146 9.38 -8.05 -15.83
N SER A 147 9.60 -9.36 -15.69
CA SER A 147 8.53 -10.35 -15.72
C SER A 147 7.82 -10.46 -14.36
N THR A 148 8.49 -10.05 -13.28
CA THR A 148 7.89 -9.95 -11.95
C THR A 148 6.69 -8.99 -12.00
N PRO A 149 5.46 -9.45 -11.67
CA PRO A 149 4.30 -8.59 -11.68
C PRO A 149 4.31 -7.64 -10.48
N TRP A 150 3.57 -6.54 -10.60
CA TRP A 150 3.26 -5.70 -9.44
C TRP A 150 2.23 -6.40 -8.55
N ALA A 151 2.60 -6.70 -7.32
CA ALA A 151 1.78 -7.48 -6.40
C ALA A 151 1.88 -7.00 -4.95
N LEU A 152 0.83 -7.25 -4.18
CA LEU A 152 0.85 -7.17 -2.72
C LEU A 152 0.99 -8.59 -2.16
N LEU A 153 2.11 -8.87 -1.49
CA LEU A 153 2.41 -10.18 -0.93
C LEU A 153 1.97 -10.23 0.52
N LEU A 154 1.14 -11.21 0.87
CA LEU A 154 0.57 -11.41 2.20
C LEU A 154 1.10 -12.73 2.79
N THR A 155 1.73 -12.65 3.95
CA THR A 155 2.12 -13.85 4.71
C THR A 155 0.90 -14.53 5.33
N ARG A 156 1.08 -15.79 5.76
CA ARG A 156 0.04 -16.54 6.47
C ARG A 156 -0.32 -15.86 7.80
N GLY A 157 -1.59 -16.00 8.20
CA GLY A 157 -2.12 -15.37 9.42
C GLY A 157 -2.74 -13.99 9.16
N THR A 158 -2.61 -13.46 7.95
CA THR A 158 -3.20 -12.17 7.56
C THR A 158 -4.66 -12.28 7.10
N GLU A 159 -5.21 -13.50 6.98
CA GLU A 159 -6.53 -13.78 6.42
C GLU A 159 -7.64 -13.01 7.16
N SER A 160 -7.57 -12.93 8.48
CA SER A 160 -8.61 -12.33 9.33
C SER A 160 -8.72 -10.80 9.19
N PHE A 161 -7.66 -10.14 8.73
CA PHE A 161 -7.59 -8.68 8.57
C PHE A 161 -7.10 -8.24 7.18
N ARG A 162 -7.17 -9.14 6.20
CA ARG A 162 -6.77 -8.88 4.80
C ARG A 162 -7.48 -7.68 4.21
N ASP A 163 -8.73 -7.47 4.59
CA ASP A 163 -9.53 -6.35 4.11
C ASP A 163 -8.95 -5.00 4.53
N GLU A 164 -8.48 -4.90 5.76
CA GLU A 164 -7.81 -3.75 6.36
C GLU A 164 -6.44 -3.52 5.72
N ILE A 165 -5.68 -4.59 5.48
CA ILE A 165 -4.38 -4.53 4.80
C ILE A 165 -4.55 -3.93 3.41
N VAL A 166 -5.42 -4.51 2.59
CA VAL A 166 -5.61 -4.05 1.21
C VAL A 166 -6.19 -2.62 1.20
N ALA A 167 -7.11 -2.28 2.12
CA ALA A 167 -7.67 -0.93 2.18
C ALA A 167 -6.63 0.12 2.56
N SER A 168 -5.81 -0.15 3.59
CA SER A 168 -4.74 0.75 4.02
C SER A 168 -3.64 0.86 2.96
N PHE A 169 -3.26 -0.24 2.32
CA PHE A 169 -2.33 -0.23 1.19
C PHE A 169 -2.80 0.69 0.06
N LEU A 170 -4.06 0.56 -0.39
CA LEU A 170 -4.60 1.39 -1.47
C LEU A 170 -4.53 2.89 -1.14
N ILE A 171 -4.81 3.27 0.11
CA ILE A 171 -4.72 4.66 0.58
C ILE A 171 -3.28 5.15 0.55
N LEU A 172 -2.36 4.38 1.13
CA LEU A 172 -0.96 4.77 1.27
C LEU A 172 -0.23 4.83 -0.06
N GLU A 173 -0.43 3.83 -0.92
CA GLU A 173 0.18 3.80 -2.24
C GLU A 173 -0.34 4.94 -3.13
N GLN A 174 -1.63 5.30 -3.00
CA GLN A 174 -2.15 6.48 -3.69
C GLN A 174 -1.50 7.78 -3.16
N HIS A 175 -1.29 7.91 -1.85
CA HIS A 175 -0.55 9.03 -1.27
C HIS A 175 0.88 9.11 -1.80
N LEU A 176 1.63 8.00 -1.81
CA LEU A 176 2.98 7.96 -2.34
C LEU A 176 3.04 8.43 -3.80
N ARG A 177 2.14 7.93 -4.64
CA ARG A 177 2.11 8.33 -6.07
C ARG A 177 1.75 9.79 -6.26
N MET A 178 0.91 10.37 -5.40
CA MET A 178 0.62 11.81 -5.43
C MET A 178 1.84 12.64 -5.01
N GLU A 179 2.56 12.22 -3.97
CA GLU A 179 3.80 12.88 -3.53
C GLU A 179 4.90 12.81 -4.61
N GLU A 180 5.06 11.66 -5.26
CA GLU A 180 6.01 11.47 -6.38
C GLU A 180 5.65 12.36 -7.55
N LYS A 181 4.36 12.45 -7.90
CA LYS A 181 3.89 13.35 -8.96
C LYS A 181 4.15 14.81 -8.59
N ALA A 182 3.88 15.22 -7.35
CA ALA A 182 4.14 16.59 -6.89
C ALA A 182 5.63 16.93 -6.93
N THR A 183 6.49 16.00 -6.51
CA THR A 183 7.95 16.18 -6.51
C THR A 183 8.51 16.21 -7.94
N GLY A 184 8.04 15.33 -8.82
CA GLY A 184 8.43 15.32 -10.23
C GLY A 184 7.98 16.57 -10.99
N VAL A 185 6.78 17.09 -10.70
CA VAL A 185 6.28 18.35 -11.27
C VAL A 185 7.08 19.54 -10.73
N ALA A 186 7.39 19.59 -9.44
CA ALA A 186 8.24 20.63 -8.87
C ALA A 186 9.64 20.61 -9.52
N GLY A 187 10.26 19.43 -9.66
CA GLY A 187 11.55 19.27 -10.34
C GLY A 187 11.52 19.74 -11.80
N ALA A 188 10.47 19.41 -12.55
CA ALA A 188 10.28 19.89 -13.92
C ALA A 188 10.06 21.41 -14.00
N GLN A 189 9.33 21.99 -13.04
CA GLN A 189 9.13 23.44 -12.96
C GLN A 189 10.45 24.17 -12.65
N PHE A 190 11.26 23.67 -11.71
CA PHE A 190 12.58 24.23 -11.44
C PHE A 190 13.54 24.11 -12.64
N ALA A 191 13.54 22.96 -13.33
CA ALA A 191 14.34 22.77 -14.55
C ALA A 191 13.90 23.75 -15.66
N SER A 192 12.59 23.92 -15.87
CA SER A 192 12.07 24.88 -16.86
C SER A 192 12.41 26.34 -16.50
N ALA A 193 12.36 26.71 -15.23
CA ALA A 193 12.74 28.05 -14.76
C ALA A 193 14.23 28.33 -14.93
N SER A 194 15.10 27.33 -14.69
CA SER A 194 16.55 27.46 -14.91
C SER A 194 16.92 27.62 -16.39
N VAL A 195 16.20 26.95 -17.30
CA VAL A 195 16.43 27.08 -18.75
C VAL A 195 15.95 28.45 -19.26
N SER A 196 14.80 28.94 -18.78
CA SER A 196 14.31 30.29 -19.12
C SER A 196 15.21 31.41 -18.58
N ALA A 197 15.81 31.21 -17.40
CA ALA A 197 16.79 32.14 -16.85
C ALA A 197 18.12 32.14 -17.65
N GLN A 198 18.58 31.00 -18.17
CA GLN A 198 19.78 30.97 -19.00
C GLN A 198 19.60 31.59 -20.40
N MET A 199 18.40 31.49 -20.99
CA MET A 199 18.14 32.11 -22.30
C MET A 199 17.96 33.63 -22.26
N SER A 200 17.67 34.22 -21.09
CA SER A 200 17.50 35.67 -20.94
C SER A 200 18.83 36.44 -20.76
N PHE A 201 19.95 35.73 -20.55
CA PHE A 201 21.29 36.34 -20.45
C PHE A 201 22.12 36.28 -21.74
N ALA A 202 21.64 35.61 -22.80
CA ALA A 202 22.40 35.40 -24.04
C ALA A 202 22.06 36.36 -25.20
N GLY A 203 21.20 37.37 -24.97
CA GLY A 203 20.66 38.24 -26.04
C GLY A 203 21.08 39.71 -25.98
N GLY A 204 22.20 40.05 -25.33
CA GLY A 204 22.61 41.44 -25.16
C GLY A 204 24.09 41.67 -25.44
N TYR A 205 24.48 41.67 -26.72
CA TYR A 205 25.61 42.41 -27.27
C TYR A 205 25.32 42.82 -28.71
#